data_AF-A0A2W4REL1-F1
#
_entry.id   AF-A0A2W4REL1-F1
#
_cell.length_a   1.000
_cell.length_b   1.000
_cell.length_c   1.000
_cell.angle_alpha   90.00
_cell.angle_beta   90.00
_cell.angle_gamma   90.00
#
_symmetry.space_group_name_H-M   'P 1'
#
loop_
_entity.id
_entity.type
_entity.pdbx_description
1 polymer ?
#
loop_
_entity_poly.entity_id
_entity_poly.type
_entity_poly.pdbx_seq_one_letter_code
_entity_poly.pdbx_strand_id
1 'polypeptide(L)'
;MPGLRYFAAPGPTTSAVDIRIVPPNESLEAGREITVLPQQQTAERAIELPRPSEALPQERLDERIARSIALPEELLESFDSFDRSEADATEPHSVETHTAHTGIEPAPEPGTPEEESSRIEPVVTTLFPSQEALLARRVMSAASELLENEAAQSRIAFTIENREFVAVLTREPASDGMGIERVTVEVSTDHDGAAVLTRMQMKRLAFSHFTQLVDYWDPRVQMHDDEIEGRFHSNSEVLLLTDRRVAPRLRGKVTSARGFRILSDDGWWPRRKIFAGGAQTRAPRIRLPELSLPVPNEHTARDAEVHALSGDAHLVFHADGGYDRLDVASQAVERRHLAPDRPTYIVGTNDAELHVRGTVNGRVTVYSPRRIVIEGDLVYAHDPREGGESDDYLGLISDGTVEIAPARVTGPGDLEIHAAIYARRRFVVRDLYAHGGTLRIYGSLTSGSVTATEPRYATRIEFDPRFERVRPPGFPETNRYELEAWDGRWRLASSDD
;
A
#
# COMPACT_ATOMS: atom_id res chain seq x y z
N MET A 1 -14.60 -73.79 -5.90
CA MET A 1 -14.56 -74.44 -7.23
C MET A 1 -15.97 -74.47 -7.80
N PRO A 2 -16.16 -74.17 -9.10
CA PRO A 2 -16.64 -72.84 -9.52
C PRO A 2 -17.69 -72.86 -10.67
N GLY A 3 -18.17 -71.68 -11.09
CA GLY A 3 -18.73 -71.43 -12.44
C GLY A 3 -19.85 -70.38 -12.48
N LEU A 4 -19.61 -69.12 -12.91
CA LEU A 4 -19.67 -68.58 -14.30
C LEU A 4 -21.13 -68.19 -14.70
N ARG A 5 -21.53 -67.05 -15.30
CA ARG A 5 -20.96 -65.96 -16.15
C ARG A 5 -21.98 -64.79 -16.19
N TYR A 6 -21.59 -63.50 -16.10
CA TYR A 6 -21.25 -62.49 -17.15
C TYR A 6 -22.40 -61.89 -18.02
N PHE A 7 -22.50 -60.55 -18.03
CA PHE A 7 -22.69 -59.58 -19.16
C PHE A 7 -22.67 -58.15 -18.52
N ALA A 8 -21.67 -57.28 -18.66
CA ALA A 8 -21.10 -56.51 -19.79
C ALA A 8 -21.86 -55.20 -20.16
N ALA A 9 -21.18 -54.05 -20.04
CA ALA A 9 -21.40 -52.82 -20.84
C ALA A 9 -20.13 -51.91 -20.81
N PRO A 10 -19.87 -51.03 -21.82
CA PRO A 10 -18.51 -50.60 -22.21
C PRO A 10 -18.21 -49.08 -22.22
N GLY A 11 -16.91 -48.74 -22.06
CA GLY A 11 -16.15 -47.60 -22.67
C GLY A 11 -16.33 -46.17 -22.12
N PRO A 12 -15.45 -45.17 -22.47
CA PRO A 12 -14.22 -45.24 -23.28
C PRO A 12 -12.94 -44.60 -22.63
N THR A 13 -11.82 -44.77 -23.33
CA THR A 13 -10.42 -44.43 -23.04
C THR A 13 -9.94 -43.13 -23.69
N THR A 14 -9.06 -42.37 -23.01
CA THR A 14 -7.98 -41.51 -23.59
C THR A 14 -7.00 -41.14 -22.47
N SER A 15 -5.81 -41.75 -22.41
CA SER A 15 -4.50 -41.27 -22.91
C SER A 15 -3.91 -40.09 -22.10
N ALA A 16 -3.02 -40.40 -21.16
CA ALA A 16 -2.13 -39.45 -20.50
C ALA A 16 -0.67 -39.71 -20.95
N VAL A 17 0.01 -38.63 -21.35
CA VAL A 17 1.42 -38.60 -21.74
C VAL A 17 2.26 -38.38 -20.48
N ASP A 18 3.22 -39.28 -20.25
CA ASP A 18 4.11 -39.29 -19.08
C ASP A 18 5.49 -38.73 -19.51
N ILE A 19 5.85 -37.52 -19.07
CA ILE A 19 7.13 -36.88 -19.35
C ILE A 19 8.07 -37.14 -18.16
N ARG A 20 9.07 -38.00 -18.37
CA ARG A 20 10.19 -38.23 -17.44
C ARG A 20 11.29 -37.21 -17.69
N ILE A 21 11.69 -36.49 -16.64
CA ILE A 21 12.92 -35.69 -16.61
C ILE A 21 13.97 -36.46 -15.79
N VAL A 22 15.14 -36.69 -16.41
CA VAL A 22 16.31 -37.35 -15.82
C VAL A 22 17.27 -36.28 -15.29
N PRO A 23 17.79 -36.39 -14.04
CA PRO A 23 18.84 -35.49 -13.56
C PRO A 23 20.25 -35.97 -13.98
N PRO A 24 21.22 -35.05 -14.15
CA PRO A 24 22.58 -35.39 -14.54
C PRO A 24 23.41 -35.87 -13.35
N ASN A 25 24.25 -36.89 -13.61
CA ASN A 25 25.32 -37.39 -12.75
C ASN A 25 26.47 -36.38 -12.67
N GLU A 26 26.92 -36.06 -11.46
CA GLU A 26 28.30 -35.61 -11.21
C GLU A 26 28.96 -36.49 -10.16
N SER A 27 30.18 -36.87 -10.48
CA SER A 27 31.04 -37.83 -9.79
C SER A 27 31.90 -37.13 -8.75
N LEU A 28 32.00 -37.66 -7.53
CA LEU A 28 33.04 -37.28 -6.58
C LEU A 28 33.52 -38.52 -5.81
N GLU A 29 34.75 -38.93 -6.07
CA GLU A 29 35.56 -39.79 -5.19
C GLU A 29 36.58 -38.94 -4.43
N ALA A 30 36.96 -39.50 -3.27
CA ALA A 30 38.23 -39.37 -2.54
C ALA A 30 38.47 -38.13 -1.65
N GLY A 31 38.17 -38.34 -0.35
CA GLY A 31 39.22 -38.54 0.65
C GLY A 31 39.88 -37.30 1.25
N ARG A 32 39.57 -37.01 2.52
CA ARG A 32 40.53 -36.42 3.47
C ARG A 32 40.15 -36.69 4.93
N GLU A 33 41.08 -37.28 5.64
CA GLU A 33 41.10 -37.48 7.09
C GLU A 33 40.95 -36.14 7.83
N ILE A 34 40.13 -36.13 8.89
CA ILE A 34 40.21 -35.13 9.95
C ILE A 34 40.36 -35.87 11.28
N THR A 35 41.54 -35.67 11.86
CA THR A 35 41.96 -36.10 13.19
C THR A 35 41.08 -35.45 14.27
N VAL A 36 40.46 -36.28 15.11
CA VAL A 36 39.73 -35.84 16.31
C VAL A 36 40.73 -35.68 17.46
N LEU A 37 40.82 -34.47 18.02
CA LEU A 37 41.44 -34.20 19.32
C LEU A 37 40.36 -33.87 20.37
N PRO A 38 40.58 -34.24 21.64
CA PRO A 38 39.51 -34.39 22.63
C PRO A 38 39.08 -33.07 23.27
N GLN A 39 37.77 -32.98 23.54
CA GLN A 39 37.15 -31.91 24.31
C GLN A 39 37.68 -31.87 25.75
N GLN A 40 38.28 -30.75 26.13
CA GLN A 40 38.52 -30.41 27.53
C GLN A 40 37.34 -29.60 28.06
N GLN A 41 36.71 -30.14 29.11
CA GLN A 41 35.82 -29.43 30.01
C GLN A 41 36.53 -28.21 30.61
N THR A 42 35.85 -27.07 30.64
CA THR A 42 36.25 -25.96 31.52
C THR A 42 35.00 -25.37 32.17
N ALA A 43 35.12 -25.17 33.48
CA ALA A 43 34.08 -24.91 34.44
C ALA A 43 33.35 -23.57 34.26
N GLU A 44 32.02 -23.62 34.31
CA GLU A 44 31.18 -22.44 34.54
C GLU A 44 31.34 -21.99 36.01
N ARG A 45 31.91 -20.80 36.19
CA ARG A 45 31.83 -20.04 37.44
C ARG A 45 30.47 -19.35 37.48
N ALA A 46 29.67 -19.69 38.49
CA ALA A 46 28.45 -18.99 38.85
C ALA A 46 28.77 -17.52 39.20
N ILE A 47 28.13 -16.59 38.48
CA ILE A 47 28.01 -15.18 38.85
C ILE A 47 26.65 -15.02 39.53
N GLU A 48 26.69 -14.65 40.80
CA GLU A 48 25.54 -14.45 41.68
C GLU A 48 24.83 -13.13 41.33
N LEU A 49 23.58 -13.21 40.85
CA LEU A 49 22.71 -12.05 40.62
C LEU A 49 22.16 -11.52 41.96
N PRO A 50 22.18 -10.20 42.21
CA PRO A 50 21.58 -9.65 43.42
C PRO A 50 20.06 -9.75 43.39
N ARG A 51 19.48 -10.09 44.56
CA ARG A 51 18.04 -10.26 44.79
C ARG A 51 17.29 -8.91 44.67
N PRO A 52 16.03 -8.91 44.20
CA PRO A 52 15.20 -7.72 44.13
C PRO A 52 14.70 -7.35 45.53
N SER A 53 14.95 -6.11 45.94
CA SER A 53 14.42 -5.51 47.16
C SER A 53 13.62 -4.27 46.80
N GLU A 54 12.42 -4.20 47.39
CA GLU A 54 11.51 -3.05 47.51
C GLU A 54 10.68 -2.66 46.28
N ALA A 55 9.51 -3.29 46.21
CA ALA A 55 8.34 -2.87 45.45
C ALA A 55 7.62 -1.69 46.14
N LEU A 56 7.18 -0.73 45.34
CA LEU A 56 6.17 0.30 45.64
C LEU A 56 5.19 0.38 44.44
N PRO A 57 3.91 0.77 44.64
CA PRO A 57 2.76 -0.08 44.30
C PRO A 57 2.24 0.04 42.86
N GLN A 58 2.05 -1.11 42.19
CA GLN A 58 1.39 -1.29 40.89
C GLN A 58 -0.16 -1.38 40.98
N GLU A 59 -0.77 -1.11 42.14
CA GLU A 59 -2.17 -1.49 42.43
C GLU A 59 -3.28 -0.61 41.82
N ARG A 60 -3.07 0.11 40.71
CA ARG A 60 -4.18 0.89 40.08
C ARG A 60 -4.44 0.63 38.60
N LEU A 61 -3.59 -0.11 37.90
CA LEU A 61 -3.79 -0.40 36.48
C LEU A 61 -4.38 -1.80 36.23
N ASP A 62 -4.00 -2.78 37.03
CA ASP A 62 -4.42 -4.17 36.86
C ASP A 62 -5.88 -4.43 37.28
N GLU A 63 -6.42 -3.64 38.23
CA GLU A 63 -7.86 -3.69 38.59
C GLU A 63 -8.78 -3.13 37.49
N ARG A 64 -8.29 -2.24 36.61
CA ARG A 64 -9.08 -1.73 35.46
C ARG A 64 -9.18 -2.77 34.34
N ILE A 65 -8.13 -3.57 34.15
CA ILE A 65 -8.09 -4.61 33.11
C ILE A 65 -8.97 -5.81 33.52
N ALA A 66 -8.94 -6.20 34.80
CA ALA A 66 -9.73 -7.33 35.31
C ALA A 66 -11.25 -7.06 35.37
N ARG A 67 -11.69 -5.79 35.49
CA ARG A 67 -13.13 -5.45 35.49
C ARG A 67 -13.77 -5.38 34.09
N SER A 68 -12.99 -5.47 33.00
CA SER A 68 -13.53 -5.48 31.63
C SER A 68 -13.86 -6.87 31.08
N ILE A 69 -13.50 -7.93 31.81
CA ILE A 69 -13.64 -9.33 31.37
C ILE A 69 -14.62 -10.06 32.29
N ALA A 70 -15.92 -9.75 32.19
CA ALA A 70 -16.99 -10.60 32.71
C ALA A 70 -18.38 -10.24 32.10
N LEU A 71 -18.72 -10.93 30.98
CA LEU A 71 -20.03 -11.46 30.49
C LEU A 71 -21.28 -10.52 30.39
N PRO A 72 -22.28 -10.75 29.49
CA PRO A 72 -22.78 -12.05 29.00
C PRO A 72 -23.08 -12.18 27.48
N GLU A 73 -23.32 -13.42 27.06
CA GLU A 73 -23.58 -13.92 25.68
C GLU A 73 -24.93 -13.50 25.05
N GLU A 74 -25.73 -12.64 25.69
CA GLU A 74 -27.11 -12.31 25.24
C GLU A 74 -27.25 -10.99 24.43
N LEU A 75 -26.16 -10.40 23.96
CA LEU A 75 -26.21 -9.18 23.12
C LEU A 75 -25.88 -9.41 21.63
N LEU A 76 -25.84 -10.67 21.19
CA LEU A 76 -25.55 -11.05 19.80
C LEU A 76 -26.79 -11.11 18.88
N GLU A 77 -27.99 -10.85 19.37
CA GLU A 77 -29.23 -10.89 18.58
C GLU A 77 -30.06 -9.61 18.69
N SER A 78 -29.55 -8.46 18.21
CA SER A 78 -30.43 -7.28 18.00
C SER A 78 -29.84 -6.20 17.09
N PHE A 79 -29.18 -6.54 15.98
CA PHE A 79 -28.88 -5.52 14.95
C PHE A 79 -29.03 -6.08 13.54
N ASP A 80 -30.27 -6.48 13.23
CA ASP A 80 -30.74 -6.74 11.88
C ASP A 80 -32.06 -5.99 11.67
N SER A 81 -31.97 -4.65 11.59
CA SER A 81 -32.96 -3.76 10.97
C SER A 81 -32.54 -2.31 11.19
N PHE A 82 -32.89 -1.45 10.24
CA PHE A 82 -32.55 -0.03 10.08
C PHE A 82 -31.43 0.27 9.08
N ASP A 83 -31.62 -0.25 7.87
CA ASP A 83 -31.21 0.42 6.65
C ASP A 83 -32.49 0.88 5.93
N ARG A 84 -32.81 2.19 6.03
CA ARG A 84 -33.63 2.96 5.09
C ARG A 84 -33.82 4.41 5.55
N SER A 85 -33.78 5.28 4.54
CA SER A 85 -34.15 6.70 4.48
C SER A 85 -33.28 7.69 5.24
N GLU A 86 -32.47 8.44 4.50
CA GLU A 86 -32.73 9.87 4.30
C GLU A 86 -31.95 10.36 3.07
N ALA A 87 -32.69 10.50 1.97
CA ALA A 87 -32.36 11.44 0.91
C ALA A 87 -33.01 12.75 1.31
N ASP A 88 -32.24 13.83 1.40
CA ASP A 88 -32.80 15.16 1.25
C ASP A 88 -31.85 16.07 0.47
N ALA A 89 -32.50 16.84 -0.40
CA ALA A 89 -31.94 17.67 -1.42
C ALA A 89 -31.41 18.98 -0.84
N THR A 90 -30.37 19.53 -1.47
CA THR A 90 -30.09 20.97 -1.34
C THR A 90 -29.66 21.49 -2.70
N GLU A 91 -30.56 22.25 -3.32
CA GLU A 91 -30.31 23.02 -4.54
C GLU A 91 -29.31 24.16 -4.26
N PRO A 92 -28.48 24.54 -5.25
CA PRO A 92 -27.55 25.66 -5.12
C PRO A 92 -28.18 27.00 -5.50
N HIS A 93 -27.86 28.03 -4.72
CA HIS A 93 -28.17 29.43 -5.02
C HIS A 93 -27.30 29.99 -6.15
N SER A 94 -27.96 30.52 -7.17
CA SER A 94 -27.42 31.31 -8.27
C SER A 94 -26.94 32.69 -7.80
N VAL A 95 -25.78 33.13 -8.29
CA VAL A 95 -25.38 34.54 -8.29
C VAL A 95 -24.87 34.88 -9.69
N GLU A 96 -25.68 35.60 -10.46
CA GLU A 96 -25.23 36.38 -11.61
C GLU A 96 -24.98 37.82 -11.17
N THR A 97 -23.86 38.40 -11.61
CA THR A 97 -23.85 39.81 -12.00
C THR A 97 -22.73 40.10 -12.99
N HIS A 98 -23.14 40.64 -14.13
CA HIS A 98 -22.34 41.12 -15.24
C HIS A 98 -21.51 42.37 -14.88
N THR A 99 -20.36 42.54 -15.55
CA THR A 99 -20.01 43.84 -16.15
C THR A 99 -19.02 43.67 -17.31
N ALA A 100 -19.31 44.41 -18.38
CA ALA A 100 -18.70 44.32 -19.70
C ALA A 100 -17.51 45.28 -19.86
N HIS A 101 -16.56 44.92 -20.74
CA HIS A 101 -15.71 45.87 -21.45
C HIS A 101 -15.60 45.50 -22.93
N THR A 102 -16.08 46.41 -23.77
CA THR A 102 -15.82 46.68 -25.19
C THR A 102 -14.30 46.69 -25.43
N GLY A 103 -13.66 46.20 -26.50
CA GLY A 103 -14.03 45.92 -27.88
C GLY A 103 -12.92 46.54 -28.76
N ILE A 104 -12.29 45.78 -29.66
CA ILE A 104 -11.66 46.21 -30.92
C ILE A 104 -11.48 44.94 -31.78
N GLU A 105 -12.06 44.98 -32.96
CA GLU A 105 -12.02 44.01 -34.06
C GLU A 105 -10.89 44.38 -35.03
N PRO A 106 -10.23 43.41 -35.68
CA PRO A 106 -9.84 43.60 -37.07
C PRO A 106 -10.32 42.46 -37.99
N ALA A 107 -10.68 42.88 -39.20
CA ALA A 107 -11.23 42.10 -40.30
C ALA A 107 -10.24 41.08 -40.92
N PRO A 108 -10.73 40.10 -41.71
CA PRO A 108 -10.03 38.85 -42.02
C PRO A 108 -9.26 38.89 -43.35
N GLU A 109 -8.15 38.14 -43.42
CA GLU A 109 -7.51 37.72 -44.67
C GLU A 109 -7.23 36.20 -44.68
N PRO A 110 -7.09 35.58 -45.87
CA PRO A 110 -7.69 34.28 -46.14
C PRO A 110 -6.70 33.10 -46.17
N GLY A 111 -7.22 31.92 -45.79
CA GLY A 111 -7.05 30.68 -46.54
C GLY A 111 -5.73 29.90 -46.39
N THR A 112 -5.73 28.92 -45.49
CA THR A 112 -5.10 27.61 -45.74
C THR A 112 -5.92 26.52 -45.03
N PRO A 113 -6.14 25.35 -45.63
CA PRO A 113 -7.16 24.41 -45.19
C PRO A 113 -6.69 23.58 -43.98
N GLU A 114 -7.32 23.79 -42.84
CA GLU A 114 -7.41 22.81 -41.77
C GLU A 114 -8.50 21.80 -42.13
N GLU A 115 -8.10 20.67 -42.71
CA GLU A 115 -8.93 19.45 -42.74
C GLU A 115 -8.08 18.28 -42.23
N GLU A 116 -7.94 18.18 -40.91
CA GLU A 116 -7.91 16.87 -40.25
C GLU A 116 -9.12 16.78 -39.33
N SER A 117 -10.19 16.29 -39.95
CA SER A 117 -11.47 15.89 -39.39
C SER A 117 -11.35 15.24 -38.01
N SER A 118 -11.65 16.00 -36.95
CA SER A 118 -12.16 15.44 -35.70
C SER A 118 -13.53 14.81 -36.00
N ARG A 119 -13.56 13.51 -36.33
CA ARG A 119 -14.82 12.75 -36.37
C ARG A 119 -15.39 12.73 -34.95
N ILE A 120 -16.41 13.53 -34.71
CA ILE A 120 -17.25 13.42 -33.52
C ILE A 120 -18.10 12.16 -33.74
N GLU A 121 -17.67 11.03 -33.18
CA GLU A 121 -18.47 9.80 -33.21
C GLU A 121 -19.79 10.03 -32.46
N PRO A 122 -20.94 9.63 -33.02
CA PRO A 122 -22.23 9.85 -32.37
C PRO A 122 -22.32 9.03 -31.08
N VAL A 123 -22.58 9.71 -29.96
CA VAL A 123 -22.87 9.07 -28.66
C VAL A 123 -24.27 8.45 -28.76
N VAL A 124 -24.35 7.13 -28.61
CA VAL A 124 -25.60 6.39 -28.89
C VAL A 124 -26.46 6.19 -27.64
N THR A 125 -25.87 6.09 -26.44
CA THR A 125 -26.63 5.87 -25.19
C THR A 125 -25.79 6.11 -23.93
N THR A 126 -26.45 6.30 -22.78
CA THR A 126 -25.86 6.29 -21.43
C THR A 126 -26.59 5.24 -20.59
N LEU A 127 -25.85 4.39 -19.86
CA LEU A 127 -26.45 3.41 -18.95
C LEU A 127 -27.08 4.11 -17.74
N PHE A 128 -28.01 3.44 -17.05
CA PHE A 128 -28.47 3.94 -15.75
C PHE A 128 -27.35 3.84 -14.70
N PRO A 129 -27.27 4.75 -13.70
CA PRO A 129 -26.19 4.74 -12.71
C PRO A 129 -26.03 3.41 -11.94
N SER A 130 -27.12 2.66 -11.72
CA SER A 130 -27.07 1.33 -11.11
C SER A 130 -26.36 0.31 -12.00
N GLN A 131 -26.61 0.34 -13.30
CA GLN A 131 -25.97 -0.52 -14.29
C GLN A 131 -24.48 -0.17 -14.42
N GLU A 132 -24.15 1.12 -14.39
CA GLU A 132 -22.76 1.58 -14.40
C GLU A 132 -21.96 1.07 -13.20
N ALA A 133 -22.54 1.14 -12.00
CA ALA A 133 -21.90 0.61 -10.79
C ALA A 133 -21.70 -0.91 -10.84
N LEU A 134 -22.68 -1.66 -11.37
CA LEU A 134 -22.57 -3.11 -11.55
C LEU A 134 -21.50 -3.45 -12.59
N LEU A 135 -21.45 -2.71 -13.70
CA LEU A 135 -20.45 -2.87 -14.75
C LEU A 135 -19.03 -2.63 -14.20
N ALA A 136 -18.81 -1.49 -13.55
CA ALA A 136 -17.54 -1.17 -12.92
C ALA A 136 -17.12 -2.26 -11.92
N ARG A 137 -18.04 -2.76 -11.10
CA ARG A 137 -17.77 -3.85 -10.16
C ARG A 137 -17.36 -5.16 -10.84
N ARG A 138 -18.03 -5.55 -11.93
CA ARG A 138 -17.70 -6.75 -12.71
C ARG A 138 -16.31 -6.65 -13.33
N VAL A 139 -16.03 -5.52 -13.96
CA VAL A 139 -14.74 -5.25 -14.60
C VAL A 139 -13.60 -5.19 -13.56
N MET A 140 -13.82 -4.56 -12.40
CA MET A 140 -12.85 -4.57 -11.30
C MET A 140 -12.53 -5.98 -10.80
N SER A 141 -13.55 -6.84 -10.65
CA SER A 141 -13.33 -8.25 -10.26
C SER A 141 -12.48 -8.99 -11.28
N ALA A 142 -12.77 -8.81 -12.57
CA ALA A 142 -12.03 -9.46 -13.64
C ALA A 142 -10.60 -8.94 -13.78
N ALA A 143 -10.35 -7.66 -13.52
CA ALA A 143 -8.99 -7.11 -13.48
C ALA A 143 -8.16 -7.73 -12.34
N SER A 144 -8.76 -7.96 -11.17
CA SER A 144 -8.12 -8.69 -10.08
C SER A 144 -7.82 -10.14 -10.44
N GLU A 145 -8.75 -10.87 -11.06
CA GLU A 145 -8.52 -12.25 -11.53
C GLU A 145 -7.44 -12.33 -12.62
N LEU A 146 -7.42 -11.36 -13.54
CA LEU A 146 -6.41 -11.24 -14.57
C LEU A 146 -5.00 -11.10 -13.99
N LEU A 147 -4.86 -10.31 -12.91
CA LEU A 147 -3.60 -10.18 -12.17
C LEU A 147 -3.21 -11.47 -11.45
N GLU A 148 -4.15 -12.14 -10.78
CA GLU A 148 -3.88 -13.38 -10.02
C GLU A 148 -3.44 -14.54 -10.92
N ASN A 149 -3.91 -14.58 -12.17
CA ASN A 149 -3.53 -15.58 -13.16
C ASN A 149 -2.28 -15.20 -13.97
N GLU A 150 -1.66 -14.05 -13.68
CA GLU A 150 -0.51 -13.49 -14.41
C GLU A 150 -0.72 -13.38 -15.94
N ALA A 151 -1.97 -13.36 -16.41
CA ALA A 151 -2.29 -13.29 -17.83
C ALA A 151 -2.15 -11.86 -18.35
N ALA A 152 -1.75 -11.69 -19.61
CA ALA A 152 -1.64 -10.38 -20.25
C ALA A 152 -3.00 -9.80 -20.68
N GLN A 153 -3.97 -10.68 -20.96
CA GLN A 153 -5.29 -10.31 -21.44
C GLN A 153 -6.35 -11.28 -20.90
N SER A 154 -7.58 -10.80 -20.71
CA SER A 154 -8.75 -11.62 -20.41
C SER A 154 -9.98 -11.12 -21.16
N ARG A 155 -10.89 -12.04 -21.50
CA ARG A 155 -12.20 -11.74 -22.06
C ARG A 155 -13.27 -12.33 -21.17
N ILE A 156 -14.21 -11.51 -20.72
CA ILE A 156 -15.35 -11.92 -19.92
C ILE A 156 -16.66 -11.58 -20.63
N ALA A 157 -17.67 -12.43 -20.45
CA ALA A 157 -19.04 -12.16 -20.86
C ALA A 157 -19.95 -12.24 -19.64
N PHE A 158 -20.88 -11.29 -19.51
CA PHE A 158 -21.82 -11.24 -18.38
C PHE A 158 -23.08 -10.49 -18.76
N THR A 159 -24.12 -10.66 -17.96
CA THR A 159 -25.43 -10.01 -18.16
C THR A 159 -25.72 -9.03 -17.03
N ILE A 160 -26.19 -7.83 -17.37
CA ILE A 160 -26.76 -6.86 -16.42
C ILE A 160 -28.17 -6.54 -16.90
N GLU A 161 -29.18 -6.78 -16.07
CA GLU A 161 -30.59 -6.45 -16.37
C GLU A 161 -31.05 -6.92 -17.78
N ASN A 162 -30.77 -8.19 -18.10
CA ASN A 162 -31.08 -8.86 -19.37
C ASN A 162 -30.32 -8.35 -20.61
N ARG A 163 -29.32 -7.50 -20.44
CA ARG A 163 -28.42 -7.06 -21.51
C ARG A 163 -27.07 -7.77 -21.39
N GLU A 164 -26.61 -8.37 -22.48
CA GLU A 164 -25.30 -9.03 -22.54
C GLU A 164 -24.18 -8.01 -22.79
N PHE A 165 -23.10 -8.16 -22.05
CA PHE A 165 -21.89 -7.37 -22.16
C PHE A 165 -20.71 -8.29 -22.36
N VAL A 166 -19.77 -7.85 -23.18
CA VAL A 166 -18.48 -8.49 -23.36
C VAL A 166 -17.39 -7.48 -23.08
N ALA A 167 -16.52 -7.78 -22.13
CA ALA A 167 -15.37 -6.94 -21.80
C ALA A 167 -14.07 -7.66 -22.16
N VAL A 168 -13.18 -6.94 -22.85
CA VAL A 168 -11.79 -7.34 -23.10
C VAL A 168 -10.89 -6.47 -22.25
N LEU A 169 -10.09 -7.10 -21.40
CA LEU A 169 -9.18 -6.46 -20.47
C LEU A 169 -7.75 -6.73 -20.94
N THR A 170 -6.95 -5.68 -21.09
CA THR A 170 -5.55 -5.75 -21.53
C THR A 170 -4.68 -5.10 -20.47
N ARG A 171 -3.69 -5.83 -19.94
CA ARG A 171 -2.72 -5.30 -18.97
C ARG A 171 -1.64 -4.50 -19.67
N GLU A 172 -1.27 -3.40 -19.04
CA GLU A 172 -0.21 -2.50 -19.43
C GLU A 172 0.76 -2.40 -18.24
N PRO A 173 1.81 -3.25 -18.20
CA PRO A 173 2.81 -3.20 -17.14
C PRO A 173 3.43 -1.80 -17.03
N ALA A 174 3.89 -1.44 -15.83
CA ALA A 174 4.62 -0.19 -15.63
C ALA A 174 5.85 -0.12 -16.54
N SER A 175 6.06 1.04 -17.19
CA SER A 175 7.18 1.29 -18.10
C SER A 175 8.54 1.36 -17.39
N ASP A 176 8.54 1.79 -16.13
CA ASP A 176 9.74 1.99 -15.32
C ASP A 176 9.50 1.62 -13.84
N GLY A 177 10.55 1.72 -13.02
CA GLY A 177 10.50 1.37 -11.59
C GLY A 177 9.56 2.26 -10.76
N MET A 178 9.17 3.42 -11.26
CA MET A 178 8.28 4.39 -10.61
C MET A 178 6.89 4.46 -11.27
N GLY A 179 6.71 3.85 -12.43
CA GLY A 179 5.44 3.77 -13.12
C GLY A 179 4.40 2.93 -12.38
N ILE A 180 3.14 3.15 -12.73
CA ILE A 180 1.97 2.44 -12.20
C ILE A 180 1.43 1.53 -13.30
N GLU A 181 1.18 0.25 -12.99
CA GLU A 181 0.53 -0.69 -13.90
C GLU A 181 -0.92 -0.26 -14.19
N ARG A 182 -1.35 -0.39 -15.44
CA ARG A 182 -2.71 -0.08 -15.89
C ARG A 182 -3.40 -1.26 -16.55
N VAL A 183 -4.72 -1.20 -16.60
CA VAL A 183 -5.55 -2.09 -17.40
C VAL A 183 -6.49 -1.25 -18.24
N THR A 184 -6.42 -1.42 -19.54
CA THR A 184 -7.40 -0.90 -20.48
C THR A 184 -8.51 -1.92 -20.65
N VAL A 185 -9.76 -1.47 -20.53
CA VAL A 185 -10.94 -2.30 -20.66
C VAL A 185 -11.82 -1.78 -21.78
N GLU A 186 -12.07 -2.61 -22.77
CA GLU A 186 -13.02 -2.33 -23.84
C GLU A 186 -14.26 -3.17 -23.60
N VAL A 187 -15.39 -2.49 -23.36
CA VAL A 187 -16.67 -3.14 -23.11
C VAL A 187 -17.57 -2.92 -24.31
N SER A 188 -18.17 -3.99 -24.80
CA SER A 188 -19.12 -3.99 -25.92
C SER A 188 -20.46 -4.60 -25.50
N THR A 189 -21.54 -4.12 -26.13
CA THR A 189 -22.90 -4.64 -25.94
C THR A 189 -23.76 -4.29 -27.16
N ASP A 190 -24.92 -4.93 -27.30
CA ASP A 190 -25.93 -4.55 -28.29
C ASP A 190 -26.86 -3.46 -27.72
N HIS A 191 -27.18 -2.44 -28.52
CA HIS A 191 -28.22 -1.46 -28.25
C HIS A 191 -29.11 -1.33 -29.49
N ASP A 192 -30.39 -1.69 -29.38
CA ASP A 192 -31.36 -1.58 -30.47
C ASP A 192 -30.86 -2.20 -31.80
N GLY A 193 -30.14 -3.33 -31.72
CA GLY A 193 -29.57 -4.03 -32.87
C GLY A 193 -28.24 -3.45 -33.41
N ALA A 194 -27.68 -2.44 -32.74
CA ALA A 194 -26.36 -1.88 -33.04
C ALA A 194 -25.34 -2.25 -31.96
N ALA A 195 -24.16 -2.71 -32.38
CA ALA A 195 -23.04 -2.92 -31.47
C ALA A 195 -22.48 -1.56 -31.00
N VAL A 196 -22.41 -1.37 -29.69
CA VAL A 196 -21.83 -0.19 -29.06
C VAL A 196 -20.67 -0.58 -28.15
N LEU A 197 -19.69 0.32 -28.00
CA LEU A 197 -18.51 0.14 -27.16
C LEU A 197 -18.29 1.32 -26.22
N THR A 198 -17.64 1.04 -25.09
CA THR A 198 -17.07 2.04 -24.18
C THR A 198 -15.69 1.58 -23.72
N ARG A 199 -14.83 2.53 -23.38
CA ARG A 199 -13.47 2.25 -22.89
C ARG A 199 -13.31 2.76 -21.47
N MET A 200 -12.71 1.93 -20.63
CA MET A 200 -12.34 2.26 -19.26
C MET A 200 -10.83 2.10 -19.09
N GLN A 201 -10.24 2.93 -18.24
CA GLN A 201 -8.87 2.77 -17.80
C GLN A 201 -8.88 2.55 -16.29
N MET A 202 -8.12 1.56 -15.85
CA MET A 202 -7.96 1.22 -14.46
C MET A 202 -6.49 1.29 -14.09
N LYS A 203 -6.19 1.77 -12.90
CA LYS A 203 -4.82 1.76 -12.36
C LYS A 203 -4.70 0.75 -11.23
N ARG A 204 -3.58 0.03 -11.20
CA ARG A 204 -3.22 -0.84 -10.09
C ARG A 204 -2.76 0.04 -8.94
N LEU A 205 -3.35 -0.14 -7.76
CA LEU A 205 -2.96 0.65 -6.60
C LEU A 205 -1.62 0.15 -6.06
N ALA A 206 -0.60 1.01 -6.05
CA ALA A 206 0.57 0.88 -5.20
C ALA A 206 0.22 1.00 -3.70
N PHE A 207 0.99 0.37 -2.82
CA PHE A 207 0.83 0.57 -1.37
C PHE A 207 1.06 2.02 -0.95
N SER A 208 1.85 2.77 -1.72
CA SER A 208 2.09 4.19 -1.51
C SER A 208 0.85 5.05 -1.74
N HIS A 209 -0.21 4.55 -2.37
CA HIS A 209 -1.49 5.28 -2.49
C HIS A 209 -2.29 5.32 -1.18
N PHE A 210 -1.91 4.54 -0.17
CA PHE A 210 -2.54 4.55 1.14
C PHE A 210 -1.71 5.39 2.09
N THR A 211 -2.26 6.50 2.60
CA THR A 211 -1.66 7.25 3.70
C THR A 211 -1.30 6.30 4.84
N GLN A 212 -2.23 5.41 5.19
CA GLN A 212 -1.94 4.31 6.09
C GLN A 212 -2.66 3.02 5.70
N LEU A 213 -1.91 1.91 5.69
CA LEU A 213 -2.42 0.55 5.56
C LEU A 213 -1.85 -0.35 6.65
N VAL A 214 -2.70 -1.04 7.40
CA VAL A 214 -2.29 -2.00 8.43
C VAL A 214 -2.96 -3.35 8.21
N ASP A 215 -2.19 -4.44 8.11
CA ASP A 215 -2.77 -5.78 7.98
C ASP A 215 -3.43 -6.23 9.30
N TYR A 216 -2.66 -6.22 10.38
CA TYR A 216 -3.12 -6.58 11.71
C TYR A 216 -2.88 -5.45 12.71
N TRP A 217 -3.94 -4.74 13.05
CA TRP A 217 -3.97 -3.73 14.10
C TRP A 217 -3.79 -4.43 15.45
N ASP A 218 -2.73 -4.09 16.18
CA ASP A 218 -2.49 -4.64 17.50
C ASP A 218 -3.63 -4.20 18.45
N PRO A 219 -4.39 -5.12 19.08
CA PRO A 219 -5.49 -4.78 19.97
C PRO A 219 -5.09 -3.96 21.21
N ARG A 220 -3.79 -3.89 21.52
CA ARG A 220 -3.24 -3.06 22.61
C ARG A 220 -2.92 -1.65 22.17
N VAL A 221 -2.99 -1.36 20.88
CA VAL A 221 -2.67 -0.06 20.28
C VAL A 221 -3.96 0.67 19.97
N GLN A 222 -4.09 1.85 20.53
CA GLN A 222 -5.24 2.73 20.38
C GLN A 222 -4.80 3.94 19.56
N MET A 223 -5.61 4.35 18.59
CA MET A 223 -5.48 5.71 18.05
C MET A 223 -6.16 6.68 19.00
N HIS A 224 -5.49 7.76 19.38
CA HIS A 224 -6.03 8.78 20.30
C HIS A 224 -5.85 10.19 19.76
N ASP A 225 -4.66 10.78 19.82
CA ASP A 225 -4.38 12.12 19.24
C ASP A 225 -3.85 12.05 17.81
N ASP A 226 -4.07 10.92 17.12
CA ASP A 226 -3.57 10.68 15.78
C ASP A 226 -4.35 11.45 14.69
N GLU A 227 -3.62 11.98 13.71
CA GLU A 227 -4.17 12.63 12.53
C GLU A 227 -3.67 11.95 11.24
N ILE A 228 -4.61 11.56 10.37
CA ILE A 228 -4.30 10.90 9.11
C ILE A 228 -5.05 11.58 7.98
N GLU A 229 -4.30 12.10 7.02
CA GLU A 229 -4.80 12.83 5.86
C GLU A 229 -4.64 12.00 4.59
N GLY A 230 -5.75 11.42 4.13
CA GLY A 230 -5.82 10.61 2.91
C GLY A 230 -6.34 9.20 3.16
N ARG A 231 -6.03 8.25 2.25
CA ARG A 231 -6.65 6.92 2.24
C ARG A 231 -6.15 6.08 3.42
N PHE A 232 -7.10 5.53 4.18
CA PHE A 232 -6.82 4.61 5.28
C PHE A 232 -7.43 3.23 5.01
N HIS A 233 -6.66 2.18 5.23
CA HIS A 233 -7.15 0.80 5.21
C HIS A 233 -6.63 -0.04 6.38
N SER A 234 -7.49 -0.85 6.97
CA SER A 234 -7.06 -1.94 7.86
C SER A 234 -7.70 -3.28 7.47
N ASN A 235 -6.92 -4.36 7.41
CA ASN A 235 -7.47 -5.70 7.21
C ASN A 235 -8.09 -6.31 8.49
N SER A 236 -7.99 -5.59 9.62
CA SER A 236 -8.44 -6.00 10.94
C SER A 236 -9.24 -4.89 11.63
N GLU A 237 -9.73 -5.17 12.85
CA GLU A 237 -10.50 -4.19 13.62
C GLU A 237 -9.56 -3.14 14.18
N VAL A 238 -9.90 -1.86 13.96
CA VAL A 238 -9.10 -0.73 14.46
C VAL A 238 -9.67 -0.25 15.79
N LEU A 239 -8.80 -0.03 16.76
CA LEU A 239 -9.18 0.49 18.07
C LEU A 239 -8.93 2.00 18.15
N LEU A 240 -9.98 2.75 18.43
CA LEU A 240 -9.97 4.20 18.57
C LEU A 240 -10.32 4.56 20.01
N LEU A 241 -9.53 5.42 20.64
CA LEU A 241 -9.81 5.98 21.95
C LEU A 241 -10.23 7.44 21.80
N THR A 242 -11.23 7.85 22.54
CA THR A 242 -11.72 9.23 22.57
C THR A 242 -11.93 9.67 24.01
N ASP A 243 -11.64 10.94 24.31
CA ASP A 243 -11.98 11.58 25.58
C ASP A 243 -12.70 12.93 25.33
N ARG A 244 -12.91 13.75 26.36
CA ARG A 244 -13.62 15.04 26.22
C ARG A 244 -12.92 16.08 25.33
N ARG A 245 -11.61 15.96 25.11
CA ARG A 245 -10.75 16.95 24.46
C ARG A 245 -10.12 16.42 23.18
N VAL A 246 -9.80 15.13 23.15
CA VAL A 246 -9.00 14.49 22.10
C VAL A 246 -9.77 13.35 21.46
N ALA A 247 -9.67 13.29 20.14
CA ALA A 247 -10.19 12.19 19.33
C ALA A 247 -9.37 12.10 18.03
N PRO A 248 -9.20 10.90 17.46
CA PRO A 248 -8.46 10.71 16.22
C PRO A 248 -9.14 11.46 15.07
N ARG A 249 -8.33 11.94 14.12
CA ARG A 249 -8.79 12.68 12.94
C ARG A 249 -8.38 11.96 11.67
N LEU A 250 -9.32 11.24 11.08
CA LEU A 250 -9.15 10.55 9.80
C LEU A 250 -9.88 11.36 8.72
N ARG A 251 -9.11 12.11 7.93
CA ARG A 251 -9.67 13.11 7.01
C ARG A 251 -10.09 12.54 5.67
N GLY A 252 -9.42 11.50 5.19
CA GLY A 252 -9.77 10.83 3.94
C GLY A 252 -10.75 9.68 4.10
N LYS A 253 -10.99 8.93 3.02
CA LYS A 253 -11.84 7.73 3.04
C LYS A 253 -11.18 6.65 3.90
N VAL A 254 -11.93 6.15 4.88
CA VAL A 254 -11.46 5.12 5.81
C VAL A 254 -12.16 3.80 5.50
N THR A 255 -11.38 2.74 5.38
CA THR A 255 -11.91 1.40 5.10
C THR A 255 -11.35 0.38 6.09
N SER A 256 -12.17 -0.57 6.51
CA SER A 256 -11.70 -1.72 7.29
C SER A 256 -12.39 -3.00 6.84
N ALA A 257 -11.64 -4.10 6.79
CA ALA A 257 -12.21 -5.41 6.49
C ALA A 257 -13.01 -6.00 7.67
N ARG A 258 -12.74 -5.57 8.92
CA ARG A 258 -13.45 -6.07 10.11
C ARG A 258 -14.32 -5.02 10.78
N GLY A 259 -13.86 -3.78 10.89
CA GLY A 259 -14.61 -2.69 11.52
C GLY A 259 -13.74 -1.77 12.37
N PHE A 260 -14.42 -0.96 13.19
CA PHE A 260 -13.81 0.01 14.10
C PHE A 260 -14.47 -0.14 15.46
N ARG A 261 -13.66 -0.17 16.52
CA ARG A 261 -14.12 -0.12 17.90
C ARG A 261 -13.74 1.23 18.49
N ILE A 262 -14.73 1.96 18.99
CA ILE A 262 -14.52 3.26 19.64
C ILE A 262 -14.69 3.04 21.13
N LEU A 263 -13.62 3.26 21.89
CA LEU A 263 -13.62 3.36 23.34
C LEU A 263 -13.73 4.84 23.70
N SER A 264 -14.62 5.17 24.64
CA SER A 264 -14.87 6.54 25.07
C SER A 264 -14.72 6.66 26.57
N ASP A 265 -13.70 7.41 27.01
CA ASP A 265 -13.46 7.75 28.42
C ASP A 265 -14.06 9.15 28.69
N ASP A 266 -15.38 9.19 28.87
CA ASP A 266 -16.19 10.36 29.29
C ASP A 266 -16.51 11.46 28.25
N GLY A 267 -16.41 11.19 26.94
CA GLY A 267 -16.79 12.14 25.88
C GLY A 267 -17.41 11.46 24.65
N TRP A 268 -18.54 12.00 24.15
CA TRP A 268 -19.13 11.55 22.89
C TRP A 268 -18.63 12.41 21.72
N TRP A 269 -17.95 11.78 20.76
CA TRP A 269 -17.56 12.41 19.50
C TRP A 269 -18.45 11.90 18.36
N PRO A 270 -19.10 12.81 17.59
CA PRO A 270 -19.79 12.41 16.38
C PRO A 270 -18.83 11.70 15.42
N ARG A 271 -19.25 10.57 14.84
CA ARG A 271 -18.44 9.80 13.88
C ARG A 271 -17.90 10.66 12.73
N ARG A 272 -18.66 11.65 12.25
CA ARG A 272 -18.23 12.62 11.21
C ARG A 272 -17.03 13.50 11.60
N LYS A 273 -16.77 13.67 12.91
CA LYS A 273 -15.58 14.40 13.39
C LYS A 273 -14.33 13.52 13.41
N ILE A 274 -14.52 12.20 13.55
CA ILE A 274 -13.45 11.21 13.51
C ILE A 274 -13.15 10.79 12.07
N PHE A 275 -14.20 10.52 11.29
CA PHE A 275 -14.15 10.03 9.91
C PHE A 275 -14.71 11.08 8.94
N ALA A 276 -13.96 12.14 8.67
CA ALA A 276 -14.45 13.24 7.85
C ALA A 276 -14.72 12.81 6.39
N GLY A 277 -13.86 11.96 5.83
CA GLY A 277 -14.03 11.35 4.49
C GLY A 277 -14.93 10.11 4.45
N GLY A 278 -15.61 9.80 5.57
CA GLY A 278 -16.49 8.64 5.72
C GLY A 278 -15.75 7.33 6.01
N ALA A 279 -16.47 6.38 6.61
CA ALA A 279 -15.96 5.07 6.97
C ALA A 279 -16.75 3.96 6.27
N GLN A 280 -16.05 2.91 5.81
CA GLN A 280 -16.64 1.71 5.24
C GLN A 280 -16.08 0.48 5.97
N THR A 281 -16.97 -0.36 6.50
CA THR A 281 -16.62 -1.65 7.09
C THR A 281 -16.85 -2.76 6.08
N ARG A 282 -16.32 -3.97 6.35
CA ARG A 282 -16.40 -5.13 5.44
C ARG A 282 -15.86 -4.84 4.04
N ALA A 283 -14.91 -3.90 3.93
CA ALA A 283 -14.14 -3.75 2.71
C ALA A 283 -13.36 -5.07 2.46
N PRO A 284 -13.03 -5.42 1.21
CA PRO A 284 -12.15 -6.55 0.95
C PRO A 284 -10.82 -6.40 1.72
N ARG A 285 -10.05 -7.48 1.85
CA ARG A 285 -8.68 -7.40 2.38
C ARG A 285 -7.69 -6.96 1.29
N ILE A 286 -6.59 -6.32 1.67
CA ILE A 286 -5.43 -6.04 0.80
C ILE A 286 -4.30 -6.95 1.23
N ARG A 287 -3.85 -7.86 0.37
CA ARG A 287 -2.78 -8.81 0.72
C ARG A 287 -1.42 -8.11 0.67
N LEU A 288 -0.63 -8.20 1.74
CA LEU A 288 0.76 -7.77 1.74
C LEU A 288 1.61 -8.84 1.03
N PRO A 289 2.37 -8.49 -0.02
CA PRO A 289 3.23 -9.44 -0.71
C PRO A 289 4.42 -9.86 0.16
N GLU A 290 4.92 -11.08 -0.11
CA GLU A 290 6.29 -11.43 0.26
C GLU A 290 7.22 -10.77 -0.77
N LEU A 291 8.19 -9.98 -0.31
CA LEU A 291 9.13 -9.37 -1.24
C LEU A 291 10.36 -10.27 -1.32
N SER A 292 10.73 -10.64 -2.54
CA SER A 292 12.03 -11.24 -2.84
C SER A 292 12.87 -10.18 -3.54
N LEU A 293 13.33 -9.19 -2.76
CA LEU A 293 14.03 -7.97 -3.18
C LEU A 293 13.18 -7.03 -4.09
N PRO A 294 13.20 -5.71 -3.86
CA PRO A 294 12.67 -4.73 -4.80
C PRO A 294 13.71 -4.52 -5.92
N VAL A 295 14.14 -5.60 -6.60
CA VAL A 295 14.97 -5.44 -7.79
C VAL A 295 14.04 -5.13 -8.95
N PRO A 296 14.34 -4.10 -9.74
CA PRO A 296 13.65 -3.90 -11.01
C PRO A 296 13.71 -5.17 -11.88
N ASN A 297 12.62 -5.52 -12.54
CA ASN A 297 12.58 -6.54 -13.59
C ASN A 297 13.67 -6.26 -14.66
N GLU A 298 14.06 -7.23 -15.49
CA GLU A 298 15.17 -7.07 -16.46
C GLU A 298 15.08 -5.81 -17.35
N HIS A 299 13.87 -5.32 -17.61
CA HIS A 299 13.62 -4.09 -18.38
C HIS A 299 13.90 -2.81 -17.56
N THR A 300 13.56 -2.78 -16.27
CA THR A 300 13.75 -1.62 -15.40
C THR A 300 15.14 -1.56 -14.76
N ALA A 301 15.88 -2.67 -14.77
CA ALA A 301 17.22 -2.76 -14.20
C ALA A 301 18.29 -2.04 -15.04
N ARG A 302 18.02 -1.78 -16.33
CA ARG A 302 18.94 -1.08 -17.23
C ARG A 302 19.05 0.42 -16.92
N ASP A 303 18.00 0.98 -16.32
CA ASP A 303 17.88 2.41 -16.01
C ASP A 303 17.94 2.67 -14.49
N ALA A 304 18.58 1.79 -13.72
CA ALA A 304 18.67 1.90 -12.26
C ALA A 304 20.11 1.73 -11.77
N GLU A 305 20.45 2.45 -10.69
CA GLU A 305 21.69 2.24 -9.95
C GLU A 305 21.41 1.36 -8.73
N VAL A 306 22.25 0.35 -8.49
CA VAL A 306 22.06 -0.59 -7.37
C VAL A 306 23.30 -0.62 -6.49
N HIS A 307 23.12 -0.27 -5.21
CA HIS A 307 24.14 -0.29 -4.17
C HIS A 307 23.86 -1.43 -3.19
N ALA A 308 24.48 -2.59 -3.42
CA ALA A 308 24.36 -3.73 -2.52
C ALA A 308 25.21 -3.56 -1.25
N LEU A 309 24.61 -3.87 -0.09
CA LEU A 309 25.23 -3.83 1.23
C LEU A 309 25.23 -5.25 1.83
N SER A 310 26.40 -5.76 2.20
CA SER A 310 26.58 -7.15 2.68
C SER A 310 26.33 -7.35 4.19
N GLY A 311 25.96 -6.30 4.91
CA GLY A 311 25.76 -6.32 6.36
C GLY A 311 25.18 -5.01 6.89
N ASP A 312 25.13 -4.91 8.22
CA ASP A 312 24.54 -3.78 8.93
C ASP A 312 25.29 -2.47 8.65
N ALA A 313 24.56 -1.38 8.43
CA ALA A 313 25.17 -0.09 8.07
C ALA A 313 24.32 1.10 8.53
N HIS A 314 24.99 2.22 8.82
CA HIS A 314 24.34 3.54 8.90
C HIS A 314 24.45 4.26 7.56
N LEU A 315 23.34 4.83 7.12
CA LEU A 315 23.18 5.62 5.91
C LEU A 315 22.77 7.04 6.31
N VAL A 316 23.63 7.99 6.00
CA VAL A 316 23.39 9.42 6.28
C VAL A 316 23.27 10.15 4.95
N PHE A 317 22.05 10.55 4.59
CA PHE A 317 21.77 11.29 3.36
C PHE A 317 22.09 12.78 3.52
N HIS A 318 22.57 13.39 2.44
CA HIS A 318 22.98 14.78 2.39
C HIS A 318 22.25 15.54 1.29
N ALA A 319 21.99 16.83 1.53
CA ALA A 319 21.28 17.70 0.58
C ALA A 319 22.01 17.89 -0.76
N ASP A 320 23.30 17.53 -0.86
CA ASP A 320 24.10 17.58 -2.09
C ASP A 320 23.85 16.37 -3.02
N GLY A 321 22.90 15.50 -2.70
CA GLY A 321 22.64 14.25 -3.45
C GLY A 321 23.63 13.15 -3.12
N GLY A 322 24.45 13.31 -2.09
CA GLY A 322 25.31 12.26 -1.56
C GLY A 322 24.70 11.51 -0.39
N TYR A 323 25.30 10.38 -0.04
CA TYR A 323 25.10 9.75 1.25
C TYR A 323 26.41 9.12 1.76
N ASP A 324 26.61 9.16 3.08
CA ASP A 324 27.67 8.42 3.73
C ASP A 324 27.14 7.07 4.20
N ARG A 325 27.90 6.00 3.93
CA ARG A 325 27.72 4.67 4.47
C ARG A 325 28.77 4.43 5.55
N LEU A 326 28.34 4.10 6.76
CA LEU A 326 29.19 3.56 7.82
C LEU A 326 28.85 2.08 8.02
N ASP A 327 29.76 1.19 7.65
CA ASP A 327 29.62 -0.24 7.90
C ASP A 327 29.81 -0.55 9.38
N VAL A 328 28.84 -1.20 10.02
CA VAL A 328 28.85 -1.39 11.49
C VAL A 328 29.99 -2.33 11.91
N ALA A 329 30.26 -3.38 11.14
CA ALA A 329 31.25 -4.38 11.52
C ALA A 329 32.69 -3.88 11.33
N SER A 330 32.98 -3.26 10.18
CA SER A 330 34.32 -2.80 9.83
C SER A 330 34.61 -1.36 10.27
N GLN A 331 33.58 -0.59 10.62
CA GLN A 331 33.64 0.86 10.86
C GLN A 331 34.16 1.66 9.64
N ALA A 332 34.13 1.05 8.45
CA ALA A 332 34.53 1.72 7.23
C ALA A 332 33.48 2.76 6.83
N VAL A 333 33.95 3.96 6.49
CA VAL A 333 33.10 5.04 5.96
C VAL A 333 33.35 5.20 4.47
N GLU A 334 32.28 5.19 3.69
CA GLU A 334 32.30 5.39 2.25
C GLU A 334 31.26 6.45 1.88
N ARG A 335 31.67 7.50 1.17
CA ARG A 335 30.73 8.47 0.59
C ARG A 335 30.38 8.04 -0.83
N ARG A 336 29.09 8.03 -1.15
CA ARG A 336 28.56 7.78 -2.48
C ARG A 336 27.66 8.92 -2.91
N HIS A 337 27.45 9.01 -4.22
CA HIS A 337 26.45 9.91 -4.81
C HIS A 337 25.25 9.10 -5.28
N LEU A 338 24.08 9.73 -5.22
CA LEU A 338 22.86 9.25 -5.83
C LEU A 338 22.86 9.69 -7.30
N ALA A 339 22.34 8.85 -8.18
CA ALA A 339 22.13 9.28 -9.55
C ALA A 339 21.00 10.31 -9.64
N PRO A 340 21.22 11.48 -10.28
CA PRO A 340 20.21 12.53 -10.37
C PRO A 340 19.11 12.21 -11.40
N ASP A 341 19.45 11.44 -12.44
CA ASP A 341 18.57 11.20 -13.60
C ASP A 341 17.79 9.89 -13.53
N ARG A 342 18.11 9.01 -12.56
CA ARG A 342 17.57 7.67 -12.50
C ARG A 342 17.44 7.15 -11.06
N PRO A 343 16.61 6.15 -10.80
CA PRO A 343 16.46 5.59 -9.47
C PRO A 343 17.73 4.92 -8.91
N THR A 344 17.98 5.13 -7.62
CA THR A 344 19.03 4.44 -6.84
C THR A 344 18.40 3.48 -5.83
N TYR A 345 18.81 2.22 -5.86
CA TYR A 345 18.38 1.17 -4.95
C TYR A 345 19.54 0.81 -4.01
N ILE A 346 19.40 1.14 -2.72
CA ILE A 346 20.33 0.73 -1.66
C ILE A 346 19.79 -0.55 -1.04
N VAL A 347 20.44 -1.67 -1.31
CA VAL A 347 19.90 -3.01 -1.05
C VAL A 347 20.74 -3.73 -0.01
N GLY A 348 20.20 -3.85 1.21
CA GLY A 348 20.73 -4.75 2.23
C GLY A 348 20.56 -6.21 1.79
N THR A 349 21.60 -7.00 1.98
CA THR A 349 21.62 -8.46 1.75
C THR A 349 21.91 -9.18 3.07
N ASN A 350 21.74 -10.50 3.12
CA ASN A 350 22.13 -11.32 4.28
C ASN A 350 21.58 -10.83 5.64
N ASP A 351 20.25 -10.66 5.76
CA ASP A 351 19.61 -10.27 7.03
C ASP A 351 20.11 -8.92 7.59
N ALA A 352 20.62 -8.01 6.74
CA ALA A 352 21.18 -6.72 7.17
C ALA A 352 20.16 -5.79 7.85
N GLU A 353 20.55 -5.07 8.89
CA GLU A 353 19.85 -3.90 9.45
C GLU A 353 20.45 -2.60 8.96
N LEU A 354 19.60 -1.71 8.45
CA LEU A 354 20.03 -0.44 7.90
C LEU A 354 19.50 0.71 8.75
N HIS A 355 20.40 1.53 9.24
CA HIS A 355 20.08 2.73 10.01
C HIS A 355 20.06 3.93 9.06
N VAL A 356 19.04 4.77 9.11
CA VAL A 356 18.82 5.85 8.14
C VAL A 356 18.50 7.17 8.82
N ARG A 357 19.06 8.26 8.28
CA ARG A 357 18.74 9.66 8.62
C ARG A 357 19.25 10.63 7.55
N GLY A 358 18.83 11.89 7.60
CA GLY A 358 19.39 12.99 6.84
C GLY A 358 18.44 13.58 5.79
N THR A 359 19.01 14.16 4.74
CA THR A 359 18.27 14.87 3.70
C THR A 359 18.44 14.17 2.36
N VAL A 360 17.36 13.71 1.75
CA VAL A 360 17.36 12.99 0.47
C VAL A 360 17.20 13.98 -0.68
N ASN A 361 18.15 13.96 -1.61
CA ASN A 361 18.08 14.65 -2.90
C ASN A 361 18.20 13.61 -4.02
N GLY A 362 17.08 13.26 -4.66
CA GLY A 362 16.97 12.24 -5.69
C GLY A 362 15.94 11.14 -5.42
N ARG A 363 15.94 10.11 -6.27
CA ARG A 363 14.96 9.01 -6.29
C ARG A 363 15.57 7.76 -5.69
N VAL A 364 15.27 7.48 -4.42
CA VAL A 364 15.97 6.47 -3.64
C VAL A 364 15.01 5.44 -3.05
N THR A 365 15.43 4.18 -3.08
CA THR A 365 14.82 3.13 -2.26
C THR A 365 15.87 2.48 -1.39
N VAL A 366 15.62 2.44 -0.08
CA VAL A 366 16.38 1.66 0.89
C VAL A 366 15.62 0.39 1.19
N TYR A 367 16.24 -0.75 0.91
CA TYR A 367 15.70 -2.07 1.20
C TYR A 367 16.52 -2.79 2.26
N SER A 368 15.84 -3.41 3.21
CA SER A 368 16.43 -4.37 4.12
C SER A 368 15.55 -5.63 4.25
N PRO A 369 16.14 -6.84 4.20
CA PRO A 369 15.39 -8.07 4.48
C PRO A 369 14.95 -8.17 5.96
N ARG A 370 15.66 -7.50 6.88
CA ARG A 370 15.45 -7.63 8.33
C ARG A 370 14.81 -6.41 8.97
N ARG A 371 15.49 -5.27 8.91
CA ARG A 371 15.11 -4.07 9.65
C ARG A 371 15.68 -2.81 9.02
N ILE A 372 14.85 -1.78 8.99
CA ILE A 372 15.29 -0.39 8.82
C ILE A 372 15.06 0.34 10.15
N VAL A 373 16.05 1.07 10.63
CA VAL A 373 15.98 1.89 11.85
C VAL A 373 16.11 3.36 11.47
N ILE A 374 15.10 4.16 11.79
CA ILE A 374 15.09 5.61 11.56
C ILE A 374 15.69 6.29 12.79
N GLU A 375 16.87 6.89 12.62
CA GLU A 375 17.68 7.45 13.71
C GLU A 375 17.48 8.95 13.93
N GLY A 376 16.73 9.61 13.06
CA GLY A 376 16.43 11.04 13.11
C GLY A 376 15.61 11.43 11.90
N ASP A 377 15.52 12.73 11.64
CA ASP A 377 14.75 13.23 10.52
C ASP A 377 15.23 12.63 9.19
N LEU A 378 14.28 12.38 8.30
CA LEU A 378 14.49 11.96 6.93
C LEU A 378 13.65 12.86 6.05
N VAL A 379 14.22 13.94 5.53
CA VAL A 379 13.47 14.95 4.78
C VAL A 379 13.92 15.01 3.33
N TYR A 380 13.04 15.45 2.44
CA TYR A 380 13.42 15.78 1.07
C TYR A 380 14.23 17.09 1.06
N ALA A 381 15.21 17.19 0.15
CA ALA A 381 15.97 18.42 -0.05
C ALA A 381 15.07 19.53 -0.61
N HIS A 382 14.12 19.15 -1.47
CA HIS A 382 13.06 20.01 -2.00
C HIS A 382 11.73 19.52 -1.45
N ASP A 383 11.13 20.27 -0.54
CA ASP A 383 9.81 19.95 0.00
C ASP A 383 8.71 20.26 -1.03
N PRO A 384 7.95 19.26 -1.52
CA PRO A 384 6.86 19.48 -2.47
C PRO A 384 5.72 20.35 -1.90
N ARG A 385 5.65 20.55 -0.59
CA ARG A 385 4.62 21.39 0.07
C ARG A 385 4.92 22.88 -0.06
N GLU A 386 6.17 23.27 -0.35
CA GLU A 386 6.60 24.67 -0.42
C GLU A 386 6.41 25.32 -1.80
N GLY A 387 5.72 24.64 -2.73
CA GLY A 387 5.31 25.19 -4.02
C GLY A 387 6.33 25.05 -5.16
N GLY A 388 7.39 24.27 -4.97
CA GLY A 388 8.31 23.84 -6.03
C GLY A 388 8.00 22.43 -6.55
N GLU A 389 8.36 22.13 -7.80
CA GLU A 389 8.41 20.74 -8.26
C GLU A 389 9.59 20.05 -7.58
N SER A 390 9.30 19.06 -6.73
CA SER A 390 10.29 18.18 -6.12
C SER A 390 10.31 16.87 -6.88
N ASP A 391 11.50 16.42 -7.27
CA ASP A 391 11.77 15.10 -7.83
C ASP A 391 12.43 14.15 -6.81
N ASP A 392 12.41 14.54 -5.53
CA ASP A 392 12.89 13.74 -4.41
C ASP A 392 11.83 12.72 -4.00
N TYR A 393 12.24 11.44 -3.99
CA TYR A 393 11.40 10.31 -3.59
C TYR A 393 12.20 9.35 -2.71
N LEU A 394 11.64 8.98 -1.56
CA LEU A 394 12.22 7.97 -0.67
C LEU A 394 11.25 6.82 -0.46
N GLY A 395 11.67 5.61 -0.82
CA GLY A 395 11.05 4.35 -0.42
C GLY A 395 11.85 3.68 0.69
N LEU A 396 11.22 3.37 1.82
CA LEU A 396 11.78 2.52 2.86
C LEU A 396 11.05 1.17 2.84
N ILE A 397 11.73 0.11 2.43
CA ILE A 397 11.12 -1.21 2.26
C ILE A 397 11.81 -2.23 3.15
N SER A 398 11.05 -2.85 4.05
CA SER A 398 11.55 -3.91 4.94
C SER A 398 10.64 -5.13 4.88
N ASP A 399 11.22 -6.31 4.61
CA ASP A 399 10.54 -7.60 4.79
C ASP A 399 10.32 -7.95 6.27
N GLY A 400 11.04 -7.25 7.16
CA GLY A 400 10.83 -7.32 8.59
C GLY A 400 10.20 -6.06 9.14
N THR A 401 10.97 -5.32 9.93
CA THR A 401 10.47 -4.18 10.72
C THR A 401 11.01 -2.86 10.17
N VAL A 402 10.21 -1.80 10.26
CA VAL A 402 10.71 -0.42 10.24
C VAL A 402 10.53 0.13 11.64
N GLU A 403 11.61 0.63 12.22
CA GLU A 403 11.68 1.02 13.63
C GLU A 403 12.09 2.48 13.77
N ILE A 404 11.37 3.25 14.57
CA ILE A 404 11.83 4.55 15.07
C ILE A 404 12.76 4.30 16.25
N ALA A 405 13.98 4.80 16.15
CA ALA A 405 14.99 4.62 17.18
C ALA A 405 14.55 5.23 18.53
N PRO A 406 15.12 4.78 19.66
CA PRO A 406 14.86 5.36 20.96
C PRO A 406 15.15 6.87 21.04
N ALA A 407 14.53 7.56 21.99
CA ALA A 407 14.68 9.01 22.17
C ALA A 407 16.13 9.46 22.43
N ARG A 408 16.98 8.57 22.97
CA ARG A 408 18.43 8.82 23.12
C ARG A 408 19.18 8.95 21.78
N VAL A 409 18.58 8.46 20.69
CA VAL A 409 19.13 8.48 19.33
C VAL A 409 18.49 9.58 18.51
N THR A 410 17.16 9.62 18.43
CA THR A 410 16.43 10.63 17.66
C THR A 410 16.46 12.02 18.30
N GLY A 411 16.83 12.09 19.58
CA GLY A 411 16.65 13.28 20.40
C GLY A 411 15.22 13.43 20.94
N PRO A 412 14.99 14.43 21.81
CA PRO A 412 13.67 14.80 22.28
C PRO A 412 12.92 15.63 21.22
N GLY A 413 11.59 15.63 21.27
CA GLY A 413 10.75 16.48 20.44
C GLY A 413 10.19 15.75 19.22
N ASP A 414 9.93 16.50 18.17
CA ASP A 414 9.28 16.03 16.94
C ASP A 414 10.25 15.20 16.08
N LEU A 415 9.69 14.34 15.23
CA LEU A 415 10.42 13.57 14.23
C LEU A 415 9.72 13.70 12.88
N GLU A 416 10.45 14.13 11.85
CA GLU A 416 9.91 14.35 10.51
C GLU A 416 10.47 13.35 9.49
N ILE A 417 9.57 12.68 8.77
CA ILE A 417 9.90 11.64 7.80
C ILE A 417 9.14 11.89 6.51
N HIS A 418 9.85 12.11 5.41
CA HIS A 418 9.35 12.23 4.06
C HIS A 418 9.66 10.92 3.33
N ALA A 419 8.70 9.99 3.32
CA ALA A 419 8.92 8.68 2.70
C ALA A 419 7.61 7.91 2.45
N ALA A 420 7.65 7.02 1.48
CA ALA A 420 6.78 5.84 1.49
C ALA A 420 7.46 4.72 2.29
N ILE A 421 6.76 4.21 3.32
CA ILE A 421 7.27 3.20 4.24
C ILE A 421 6.47 1.91 4.04
N TYR A 422 7.16 0.80 3.78
CA TYR A 422 6.62 -0.54 3.74
C TYR A 422 7.34 -1.42 4.77
N ALA A 423 6.63 -1.79 5.83
CA ALA A 423 7.15 -2.63 6.91
C ALA A 423 6.35 -3.93 7.01
N ARG A 424 6.77 -4.96 6.28
CA ARG A 424 5.98 -6.19 6.12
C ARG A 424 5.56 -6.83 7.43
N ARG A 425 6.42 -6.84 8.46
CA ARG A 425 6.07 -7.34 9.79
C ARG A 425 5.48 -6.26 10.67
N ARG A 426 6.26 -5.23 11.02
CA ARG A 426 5.84 -4.21 12.00
C ARG A 426 6.45 -2.85 11.73
N PHE A 427 5.66 -1.81 11.95
CA PHE A 427 6.17 -0.47 12.22
C PHE A 427 6.21 -0.26 13.75
N VAL A 428 7.38 0.09 14.28
CA VAL A 428 7.63 0.10 15.73
C VAL A 428 8.18 1.44 16.18
N VAL A 429 7.68 1.96 17.30
CA VAL A 429 8.32 3.04 18.07
C VAL A 429 8.85 2.45 19.37
N ARG A 430 10.17 2.56 19.60
CA ARG A 430 10.78 2.08 20.85
C ARG A 430 10.76 3.12 21.96
N ASP A 431 10.87 2.61 23.20
CA ASP A 431 11.12 3.39 24.41
C ASP A 431 10.18 4.61 24.53
N LEU A 432 8.89 4.34 24.74
CA LEU A 432 7.80 5.33 24.80
C LEU A 432 7.87 6.28 26.02
N TYR A 433 8.98 6.27 26.76
CA TYR A 433 9.16 6.96 28.05
C TYR A 433 9.47 8.46 27.90
N ALA A 434 9.83 8.93 26.71
CA ALA A 434 9.87 10.35 26.41
C ALA A 434 8.45 10.84 26.17
N HIS A 435 8.11 12.06 26.59
CA HIS A 435 6.78 12.65 26.38
C HIS A 435 6.88 13.89 25.49
N GLY A 436 5.89 14.07 24.61
CA GLY A 436 5.59 15.39 24.03
C GLY A 436 6.23 15.72 22.68
N GLY A 437 6.43 14.73 21.81
CA GLY A 437 6.77 14.97 20.40
C GLY A 437 5.60 14.66 19.46
N THR A 438 5.77 15.01 18.18
CA THR A 438 4.92 14.60 17.07
C THR A 438 5.74 13.78 16.08
N LEU A 439 5.26 12.59 15.73
CA LEU A 439 5.81 11.81 14.61
C LEU A 439 5.08 12.26 13.35
N ARG A 440 5.76 13.01 12.48
CA ARG A 440 5.21 13.48 11.20
C ARG A 440 5.74 12.63 10.06
N ILE A 441 4.83 12.00 9.33
CA ILE A 441 5.14 11.27 8.11
C ILE A 441 4.44 11.96 6.95
N TYR A 442 5.21 12.55 6.04
CA TYR A 442 4.74 13.01 4.75
C TYR A 442 5.02 11.92 3.70
N GLY A 443 3.97 11.26 3.22
CA GLY A 443 4.06 10.11 2.32
C GLY A 443 3.04 9.03 2.64
N SER A 444 3.51 7.82 2.96
CA SER A 444 2.62 6.66 3.18
C SER A 444 3.21 5.68 4.19
N LEU A 445 2.37 5.05 5.00
CA LEU A 445 2.78 3.98 5.93
C LEU A 445 1.97 2.70 5.69
N THR A 446 2.61 1.70 5.11
CA THR A 446 2.09 0.33 5.05
C THR A 446 2.84 -0.56 6.04
N SER A 447 2.10 -1.32 6.85
CA SER A 447 2.71 -2.26 7.78
C SER A 447 1.89 -3.52 8.04
N GLY A 448 2.57 -4.61 8.41
CA GLY A 448 1.91 -5.81 8.91
C GLY A 448 1.20 -5.58 10.25
N SER A 449 1.81 -4.79 11.13
CA SER A 449 1.23 -4.36 12.40
C SER A 449 1.94 -3.09 12.90
N VAL A 450 1.36 -2.43 13.90
CA VAL A 450 1.85 -1.19 14.49
C VAL A 450 2.00 -1.33 15.99
N THR A 451 2.95 -0.61 16.59
CA THR A 451 3.00 -0.42 18.07
C THR A 451 2.38 0.92 18.45
N ALA A 452 2.12 1.10 19.75
CA ALA A 452 1.79 2.42 20.27
C ALA A 452 2.94 3.39 19.96
N THR A 453 2.57 4.61 19.60
CA THR A 453 3.48 5.75 19.41
C THR A 453 3.42 6.68 20.62
N GLU A 454 2.24 6.79 21.23
CA GLU A 454 2.00 7.46 22.49
C GLU A 454 2.53 6.69 23.71
N PRO A 455 2.94 7.38 24.79
CA PRO A 455 2.86 8.83 24.97
C PRO A 455 4.05 9.62 24.39
N ARG A 456 4.91 8.98 23.61
CA ARG A 456 6.09 9.64 23.02
C ARG A 456 5.73 10.56 21.87
N TYR A 457 4.97 10.05 20.92
CA TYR A 457 4.55 10.78 19.74
C TYR A 457 3.03 10.77 19.61
N ALA A 458 2.43 11.95 19.38
CA ALA A 458 1.18 12.02 18.62
C ALA A 458 1.52 11.77 17.15
N THR A 459 0.83 10.83 16.49
CA THR A 459 1.14 10.49 15.09
C THR A 459 0.40 11.40 14.14
N ARG A 460 1.10 11.97 13.16
CA ARG A 460 0.50 12.68 12.04
C ARG A 460 1.03 12.12 10.73
N ILE A 461 0.12 11.64 9.87
CA ILE A 461 0.48 11.12 8.56
C ILE A 461 -0.27 11.90 7.51
N GLU A 462 0.47 12.63 6.69
CA GLU A 462 -0.04 13.39 5.55
C GLU A 462 0.33 12.64 4.27
N PHE A 463 -0.63 12.49 3.37
CA PHE A 463 -0.40 11.85 2.08
C PHE A 463 0.44 12.73 1.16
N ASP A 464 1.43 12.14 0.47
CA ASP A 464 2.11 12.80 -0.64
C ASP A 464 1.28 12.63 -1.94
N PRO A 465 0.60 13.68 -2.45
CA PRO A 465 -0.27 13.57 -3.62
C PRO A 465 0.46 13.21 -4.91
N ARG A 466 1.80 13.33 -4.95
CA ARG A 466 2.60 12.85 -6.08
C ARG A 466 2.46 11.33 -6.26
N PHE A 467 2.17 10.60 -5.17
CA PHE A 467 2.01 9.14 -5.18
C PHE A 467 0.81 8.64 -6.00
N GLU A 468 -0.14 9.52 -6.34
CA GLU A 468 -1.27 9.16 -7.22
C GLU A 468 -0.87 8.95 -8.69
N ARG A 469 0.30 9.47 -9.09
CA ARG A 469 0.79 9.46 -10.48
C ARG A 469 2.01 8.58 -10.68
N VAL A 470 2.88 8.52 -9.68
CA VAL A 470 4.12 7.73 -9.67
C VAL A 470 4.31 7.10 -8.30
N ARG A 471 4.91 5.92 -8.22
CA ARG A 471 5.33 5.32 -6.95
C ARG A 471 6.81 5.60 -6.70
N PRO A 472 7.28 5.62 -5.45
CA PRO A 472 8.72 5.58 -5.18
C PRO A 472 9.36 4.36 -5.84
N PRO A 473 10.66 4.41 -6.18
CA PRO A 473 11.30 3.38 -7.01
C PRO A 473 11.13 1.96 -6.47
N GLY A 474 10.51 1.08 -7.26
CA GLY A 474 10.28 -0.32 -6.87
C GLY A 474 9.38 -0.49 -5.64
N PHE A 475 8.60 0.53 -5.26
CA PHE A 475 7.69 0.41 -4.14
C PHE A 475 6.57 -0.61 -4.43
N PRO A 476 6.16 -1.45 -3.46
CA PRO A 476 5.28 -2.57 -3.76
C PRO A 476 3.89 -2.16 -4.24
N GLU A 477 3.28 -3.01 -5.06
CA GLU A 477 1.89 -2.86 -5.50
C GLU A 477 0.92 -3.80 -4.79
N THR A 478 -0.31 -3.34 -4.61
CA THR A 478 -1.40 -4.15 -4.08
C THR A 478 -1.96 -5.08 -5.15
N ASN A 479 -2.93 -5.92 -4.75
CA ASN A 479 -3.75 -6.71 -5.66
C ASN A 479 -5.05 -6.01 -6.09
N ARG A 480 -5.11 -4.68 -5.99
CA ARG A 480 -6.32 -3.89 -6.28
C ARG A 480 -6.16 -3.00 -7.49
N TYR A 481 -7.27 -2.85 -8.21
CA TYR A 481 -7.45 -1.85 -9.22
C TYR A 481 -8.47 -0.80 -8.76
N GLU A 482 -8.26 0.43 -9.21
CA GLU A 482 -9.22 1.52 -9.12
C GLU A 482 -9.52 2.04 -10.53
N LEU A 483 -10.75 2.45 -10.77
CA LEU A 483 -11.13 3.10 -12.02
C LEU A 483 -10.44 4.47 -12.08
N GLU A 484 -9.58 4.67 -13.08
CA GLU A 484 -8.83 5.91 -13.29
C GLU A 484 -9.59 6.84 -14.25
N ALA A 485 -10.14 6.29 -15.33
CA ALA A 485 -10.90 7.05 -16.31
C ALA A 485 -12.04 6.23 -16.91
N TRP A 486 -13.22 6.84 -16.97
CA TRP A 486 -14.36 6.37 -17.74
C TRP A 486 -15.32 7.54 -17.99
N ASP A 487 -15.66 7.79 -19.25
CA ASP A 487 -16.53 8.90 -19.61
C ASP A 487 -18.03 8.55 -19.60
N GLY A 488 -18.37 7.28 -19.32
CA GLY A 488 -19.74 6.77 -19.33
C GLY A 488 -20.38 6.72 -20.73
N ARG A 489 -19.64 7.11 -21.79
CA ARG A 489 -20.19 7.26 -23.13
C ARG A 489 -20.01 5.99 -23.94
N TRP A 490 -21.09 5.62 -24.62
CA TRP A 490 -21.13 4.50 -25.56
C TRP A 490 -21.11 5.04 -26.98
N ARG A 491 -20.19 4.50 -27.78
CA ARG A 491 -19.96 4.85 -29.18
C ARG A 491 -20.32 3.66 -30.06
N LEU A 492 -20.74 3.88 -31.31
CA LEU A 492 -20.92 2.77 -32.25
C LEU A 492 -19.59 2.05 -32.43
N ALA A 493 -19.61 0.72 -32.43
CA ALA A 493 -18.45 -0.01 -32.90
C ALA A 493 -18.22 0.36 -34.37
N SER A 494 -17.06 0.94 -34.69
CA SER A 494 -16.66 1.11 -36.08
C SER A 494 -16.66 -0.27 -36.73
N SER A 495 -17.39 -0.41 -37.83
CA SER A 495 -17.29 -1.57 -38.70
C SER A 495 -15.93 -1.51 -39.37
N ASP A 496 -14.91 -2.09 -38.74
CA ASP A 496 -13.65 -2.38 -39.42
C ASP A 496 -13.92 -3.55 -40.37
N ASP A 497 -13.92 -3.25 -41.67
CA ASP A 497 -13.97 -4.20 -42.80
C ASP A 497 -12.68 -5.04 -42.91
#